data_AF-A0A1I2LPH1-F1
#
_entry.id   AF-A0A1I2LPH1-F1
#
_cell.length_a   1.000
_cell.length_b   1.000
_cell.length_c   1.000
_cell.angle_alpha   90.00
_cell.angle_beta   90.00
_cell.angle_gamma   90.00
#
_symmetry.space_group_name_H-M   'P 1'
#
loop_
_entity.id
_entity.type
_entity.pdbx_description
1 polymer ?
#
loop_
_entity_poly.entity_id
_entity_poly.type
_entity_poly.pdbx_seq_one_letter_code
_entity_poly.pdbx_strand_id
1 'polypeptide(L)'
;MTRTRRILVLIGLALTIVVGSSIPASATFAESVALPRTTVTGLTVQAPTNLVDRTTCSGSTMYAKVTWTASASEKTTGYIVTAQTGGTPMTFAVGNTTTFTHTMGRVWSAQSIPVTVTTVSKGGWTRTSAPVWVTTC
;
A
#
# COMPACT_ATOMS: atom_id res chain seq x y z
N MET A 1 -75.87 5.21 -46.71
CA MET A 1 -75.18 6.18 -45.83
C MET A 1 -74.25 5.57 -44.77
N THR A 2 -74.24 4.25 -44.56
CA THR A 2 -73.42 3.58 -43.51
C THR A 2 -71.99 3.24 -43.93
N ARG A 3 -71.70 3.16 -45.24
CA ARG A 3 -70.38 2.73 -45.76
C ARG A 3 -69.32 3.84 -45.67
N THR A 4 -69.68 5.08 -45.98
CA THR A 4 -68.78 6.26 -45.90
C THR A 4 -68.40 6.61 -44.46
N ARG A 5 -69.32 6.51 -43.50
CA ARG A 5 -69.02 6.72 -42.07
C ARG A 5 -67.98 5.71 -41.55
N ARG A 6 -68.08 4.44 -41.93
CA ARG A 6 -67.12 3.40 -41.50
C ARG A 6 -65.72 3.63 -42.07
N ILE A 7 -65.62 4.08 -43.33
CA ILE A 7 -64.33 4.38 -43.97
C ILE A 7 -63.64 5.57 -43.28
N LEU A 8 -64.38 6.63 -42.98
CA LEU A 8 -63.81 7.80 -42.29
C LEU A 8 -63.28 7.46 -40.89
N VAL A 9 -63.98 6.61 -40.15
CA VAL A 9 -63.53 6.16 -38.82
C VAL A 9 -62.25 5.32 -38.93
N LEU A 10 -62.15 4.42 -39.91
CA LEU A 10 -60.96 3.60 -40.11
C LEU A 10 -59.74 4.43 -40.53
N ILE A 11 -59.94 5.44 -41.40
CA ILE A 11 -58.87 6.36 -41.79
C ILE A 11 -58.40 7.18 -40.59
N GLY A 12 -59.33 7.71 -39.78
CA GLY A 12 -59.00 8.47 -38.58
C GLY A 12 -58.20 7.64 -37.57
N LEU A 13 -58.64 6.40 -37.31
CA LEU A 13 -57.96 5.50 -36.37
C LEU A 13 -56.55 5.11 -36.86
N ALA A 14 -56.40 4.81 -38.15
CA ALA A 14 -55.11 4.47 -38.74
C ALA A 14 -54.12 5.65 -38.62
N LEU A 15 -54.58 6.88 -38.85
CA LEU A 15 -53.77 8.08 -38.74
C LEU A 15 -53.29 8.31 -37.29
N THR A 16 -54.16 8.09 -36.30
CA THR A 16 -53.77 8.22 -34.87
C THR A 16 -52.74 7.19 -34.44
N ILE A 17 -52.80 5.94 -34.95
CA ILE A 17 -51.85 4.89 -34.59
C ILE A 17 -50.45 5.18 -35.17
N VAL A 18 -50.39 5.67 -36.41
CA VAL A 18 -49.12 6.00 -37.07
C VAL A 18 -48.43 7.19 -36.40
N VAL A 19 -49.19 8.22 -36.02
CA VAL A 19 -48.61 9.38 -35.34
C VAL A 19 -48.19 9.02 -33.90
N GLY A 20 -49.00 8.23 -33.18
CA GLY A 20 -48.71 7.83 -31.80
C GLY A 20 -47.46 6.95 -31.63
N SER A 21 -47.09 6.15 -32.64
CA SER A 21 -45.91 5.27 -32.57
C SER A 21 -44.59 5.98 -32.85
N SER A 22 -44.64 7.24 -33.30
CA SER A 22 -43.45 8.03 -33.66
C SER A 22 -42.88 8.87 -32.51
N ILE A 23 -43.40 8.72 -31.28
CA ILE A 23 -42.83 9.35 -30.09
C ILE A 23 -41.82 8.37 -29.48
N PRO A 24 -40.51 8.54 -29.71
CA PRO A 24 -39.51 7.72 -29.06
C PRO A 24 -39.61 7.95 -27.54
N ALA A 25 -39.80 6.86 -26.79
CA ALA A 25 -39.71 6.87 -25.34
C ALA A 25 -38.30 7.33 -24.96
N SER A 26 -38.16 8.62 -24.66
CA SER A 26 -36.89 9.24 -24.30
C SER A 26 -36.72 9.08 -22.80
N ALA A 27 -36.00 8.04 -22.40
CA ALA A 27 -35.54 7.91 -21.03
C ALA A 27 -34.35 8.87 -20.84
N THR A 28 -34.63 10.12 -20.45
CA THR A 28 -33.59 11.05 -20.03
C THR A 28 -33.06 10.59 -18.67
N PHE A 29 -31.88 9.94 -18.68
CA PHE A 29 -31.08 9.74 -17.46
C PHE A 29 -30.50 11.09 -17.03
N ALA A 30 -31.32 11.94 -16.42
CA ALA A 30 -30.92 13.28 -15.98
C ALA A 30 -30.37 13.28 -14.53
N GLU A 31 -30.54 12.19 -13.78
CA GLU A 31 -30.01 12.08 -12.43
C GLU A 31 -28.62 11.44 -12.42
N SER A 32 -27.62 12.26 -12.12
CA SER A 32 -26.35 11.78 -11.58
C SER A 32 -26.26 12.24 -10.14
N VAL A 33 -26.40 11.31 -9.20
CA VAL A 33 -26.22 11.60 -7.77
C VAL A 33 -24.74 11.50 -7.46
N ALA A 34 -24.13 12.62 -7.09
CA ALA A 34 -22.78 12.60 -6.55
C ALA A 34 -22.80 11.88 -5.18
N LEU A 35 -22.23 10.68 -5.14
CA LEU A 35 -22.05 9.94 -3.89
C LEU A 35 -21.13 10.73 -2.95
N PRO A 36 -21.36 10.68 -1.63
CA PRO A 36 -20.43 11.23 -0.65
C PRO A 36 -19.04 10.62 -0.90
N ARG A 37 -18.02 11.48 -1.06
CA ARG A 37 -16.63 11.02 -1.11
C ARG A 37 -16.26 10.47 0.26
N THR A 38 -16.13 9.15 0.36
CA THR A 38 -15.52 8.51 1.53
C THR A 38 -14.01 8.67 1.42
N THR A 39 -13.42 9.51 2.27
CA THR A 39 -11.97 9.56 2.43
C THR A 39 -11.57 8.41 3.35
N VAL A 40 -10.93 7.38 2.79
CA VAL A 40 -10.22 6.38 3.61
C VAL A 40 -8.94 7.05 4.08
N THR A 41 -8.89 7.44 5.35
CA THR A 41 -7.66 7.92 5.98
C THR A 41 -6.64 6.77 5.91
N GLY A 42 -5.65 6.88 5.02
CA GLY A 42 -4.61 5.88 4.91
C GLY A 42 -3.87 5.74 6.24
N LEU A 43 -3.72 4.50 6.73
CA LEU A 43 -2.84 4.22 7.86
C LEU A 43 -1.39 4.47 7.40
N THR A 44 -0.77 5.52 7.91
CA THR A 44 0.63 5.83 7.63
C THR A 44 1.52 5.04 8.60
N VAL A 45 2.27 4.07 8.08
CA VAL A 45 3.31 3.40 8.87
C VAL A 45 4.54 4.29 8.91
N GLN A 46 4.95 4.63 10.13
CA GLN A 46 6.17 5.32 10.45
C GLN A 46 7.36 4.35 10.47
N ALA A 47 8.50 4.83 9.97
CA ALA A 47 9.75 4.11 10.07
C ALA A 47 10.28 4.12 11.52
N PRO A 48 11.11 3.15 11.90
CA PRO A 48 11.90 3.26 13.13
C PRO A 48 12.90 4.42 13.00
N THR A 49 13.24 5.04 14.13
CA THR A 49 14.15 6.20 14.19
C THR A 49 15.34 5.92 15.11
N ASN A 50 16.33 6.82 15.13
CA ASN A 50 17.53 6.74 15.98
C ASN A 50 18.23 5.38 15.90
N LEU A 51 18.49 4.91 14.67
CA LEU A 51 19.30 3.71 14.47
C LEU A 51 20.74 4.00 14.89
N VAL A 52 21.23 3.20 15.83
CA VAL A 52 22.60 3.28 16.35
C VAL A 52 23.25 1.91 16.15
N ASP A 53 24.39 1.91 15.45
CA ASP A 53 25.28 0.76 15.40
C ASP A 53 26.27 0.78 16.57
N ARG A 54 26.58 -0.41 17.09
CA ARG A 54 27.68 -0.65 17.99
C ARG A 54 28.39 -1.92 17.55
N THR A 55 29.55 -1.72 16.94
CA THR A 55 30.42 -2.79 16.49
C THR A 55 31.54 -3.05 17.50
N THR A 56 31.85 -4.33 17.76
CA THR A 56 33.00 -4.74 18.57
C THR A 56 33.72 -5.92 17.89
N CYS A 57 35.06 -5.94 17.95
CA CYS A 57 35.86 -7.07 17.47
C CYS A 57 36.51 -7.80 18.64
N SER A 58 36.53 -9.12 18.57
CA SER A 58 37.33 -9.97 19.45
C SER A 58 37.91 -11.13 18.65
N GLY A 59 39.23 -11.27 18.63
CA GLY A 59 39.93 -12.29 17.84
C GLY A 59 39.61 -12.19 16.34
N SER A 60 39.11 -13.28 15.76
CA SER A 60 38.68 -13.36 14.35
C SER A 60 37.20 -13.06 14.14
N THR A 61 36.50 -12.57 15.17
CA THR A 61 35.06 -12.37 15.17
C THR A 61 34.70 -10.88 15.35
N MET A 62 33.71 -10.45 14.58
CA MET A 62 33.07 -9.14 14.67
C MET A 62 31.63 -9.32 15.14
N TYR A 63 31.24 -8.54 16.14
CA TYR A 63 29.90 -8.49 16.70
C TYR A 63 29.28 -7.14 16.35
N ALA A 64 28.27 -7.15 15.48
CA ALA A 64 27.51 -5.98 15.10
C ALA A 64 26.21 -5.96 15.90
N LYS A 65 25.97 -4.87 16.64
CA LYS A 65 24.73 -4.65 17.39
C LYS A 65 24.05 -3.40 16.88
N VAL A 66 22.84 -3.55 16.36
CA VAL A 66 22.01 -2.42 15.92
C VAL A 66 20.87 -2.23 16.91
N THR A 67 20.68 -1.00 17.35
CA THR A 67 19.59 -0.59 18.23
C THR A 67 18.80 0.54 17.59
N TRP A 68 17.49 0.61 17.82
CA TRP A 68 16.63 1.64 17.24
C TRP A 68 15.52 2.05 18.20
N THR A 69 14.91 3.21 17.95
CA THR A 69 13.65 3.60 18.59
C THR A 69 12.48 2.93 17.86
N ALA A 70 11.56 2.35 18.62
CA ALA A 70 10.36 1.70 18.07
C ALA A 70 9.54 2.67 17.22
N SER A 71 8.87 2.16 16.19
CA SER A 71 7.92 2.93 15.41
C SER A 71 6.71 3.33 16.26
N ALA A 72 6.23 4.57 16.14
CA ALA A 72 4.99 5.00 16.79
C ALA A 72 3.73 4.62 16.00
N SER A 73 3.87 3.80 14.94
CA SER A 73 2.73 3.27 14.19
C SER A 73 1.89 2.35 15.06
N GLU A 74 0.57 2.54 15.03
CA GLU A 74 -0.34 1.58 15.61
C GLU A 74 -0.18 0.19 14.96
N LYS A 75 -0.37 -0.86 15.77
CA LYS A 75 -0.40 -2.26 15.33
C LYS A 75 0.91 -2.71 14.65
N THR A 76 2.06 -2.20 15.09
CA THR A 76 3.37 -2.76 14.73
C THR A 76 3.47 -4.20 15.24
N THR A 77 3.69 -5.16 14.34
CA THR A 77 3.86 -6.58 14.65
C THR A 77 5.32 -6.99 14.80
N GLY A 78 6.22 -6.20 14.23
CA GLY A 78 7.65 -6.37 14.44
C GLY A 78 8.51 -5.59 13.45
N TYR A 79 9.76 -6.01 13.37
CA TYR A 79 10.78 -5.38 12.54
C TYR A 79 11.52 -6.42 11.69
N ILE A 80 12.00 -5.98 10.54
CA ILE A 80 12.93 -6.71 9.67
C ILE A 80 14.21 -5.89 9.57
N VAL A 81 15.34 -6.49 9.92
CA VAL A 81 16.66 -5.89 9.73
C VAL A 81 17.22 -6.37 8.40
N THR A 82 17.69 -5.44 7.57
CA THR A 82 18.31 -5.74 6.28
C THR A 82 19.71 -5.17 6.24
N ALA A 83 20.71 -6.03 6.02
CA ALA A 83 22.11 -5.66 5.79
C ALA A 83 22.47 -5.89 4.32
N GLN A 84 23.14 -4.93 3.67
CA GLN A 84 23.61 -5.11 2.29
C GLN A 84 25.11 -5.48 2.31
N THR A 85 25.43 -6.71 1.93
CA THR A 85 26.82 -7.20 1.88
C THR A 85 27.15 -7.71 0.50
N GLY A 86 28.18 -7.14 -0.15
CA GLY A 86 28.64 -7.62 -1.47
C GLY A 86 27.55 -7.61 -2.56
N GLY A 87 26.56 -6.71 -2.46
CA GLY A 87 25.45 -6.60 -3.42
C GLY A 87 24.27 -7.55 -3.17
N THR A 88 24.33 -8.42 -2.16
CA THR A 88 23.22 -9.29 -1.77
C THR A 88 22.60 -8.82 -0.45
N PRO A 89 21.27 -8.61 -0.38
CA PRO A 89 20.58 -8.27 0.85
C PRO A 89 20.46 -9.51 1.76
N MET A 90 20.90 -9.38 3.01
CA MET A 90 20.59 -10.33 4.07
C MET A 90 19.49 -9.75 4.95
N THR A 91 18.39 -10.49 5.10
CA THR A 91 17.20 -10.06 5.85
C THR A 91 16.97 -10.94 7.07
N PHE A 92 16.61 -10.30 8.19
CA PHE A 92 16.36 -10.97 9.46
C PHE A 92 15.06 -10.47 10.07
N ALA A 93 14.08 -11.35 10.25
CA ALA A 93 12.87 -11.02 10.99
C ALA A 93 13.18 -11.07 12.50
N VAL A 94 12.94 -9.96 13.20
CA VAL A 94 13.37 -9.80 14.60
C VAL A 94 12.18 -9.75 15.58
N GLY A 95 10.95 -9.75 15.09
CA GLY A 95 9.76 -9.57 15.91
C GLY A 95 9.70 -8.16 16.51
N ASN A 96 9.11 -8.00 17.70
CA ASN A 96 8.86 -6.70 18.32
C ASN A 96 9.99 -6.21 19.25
N THR A 97 11.23 -6.59 18.98
CA THR A 97 12.41 -6.07 19.68
C THR A 97 12.91 -4.78 19.03
N THR A 98 13.66 -3.97 19.78
CA THR A 98 14.34 -2.76 19.30
C THR A 98 15.85 -2.92 19.22
N THR A 99 16.33 -4.16 19.35
CA THR A 99 17.75 -4.49 19.33
C THR A 99 17.98 -5.78 18.54
N PHE A 100 18.99 -5.75 17.68
CA PHE A 100 19.45 -6.91 16.93
C PHE A 100 20.97 -7.06 17.08
N THR A 101 21.45 -8.29 17.16
CA THR A 101 22.88 -8.58 17.21
C THR A 101 23.20 -9.69 16.24
N HIS A 102 24.26 -9.51 15.47
CA HIS A 102 24.75 -10.48 14.51
C HIS A 102 26.26 -10.63 14.63
N THR A 103 26.73 -11.83 14.32
CA THR A 103 28.13 -12.20 14.46
C THR A 103 28.66 -12.60 13.09
N MET A 104 29.80 -12.02 12.69
CA MET A 104 30.42 -12.27 11.40
C MET A 104 31.94 -12.39 11.53
N GLY A 105 32.60 -12.88 10.48
CA GLY A 105 34.06 -12.95 10.44
C GLY A 105 34.70 -11.56 10.41
N ARG A 106 35.88 -11.40 11.03
CA ARG A 106 36.58 -10.11 11.09
C ARG A 106 36.95 -9.54 9.71
N VAL A 107 37.00 -10.36 8.66
CA VAL A 107 37.18 -9.89 7.27
C VAL A 107 36.16 -8.81 6.86
N TRP A 108 34.97 -8.82 7.45
CA TRP A 108 33.90 -7.85 7.16
C TRP A 108 34.11 -6.49 7.85
N SER A 109 35.02 -6.38 8.82
CA SER A 109 35.32 -5.10 9.52
C SER A 109 35.89 -4.02 8.60
N ALA A 110 36.53 -4.43 7.49
CA ALA A 110 37.06 -3.54 6.46
C ALA A 110 35.98 -3.03 5.48
N GLN A 111 34.75 -3.53 5.56
CA GLN A 111 33.65 -3.15 4.69
C GLN A 111 32.64 -2.27 5.45
N SER A 112 32.12 -1.25 4.77
CA SER A 112 31.00 -0.48 5.28
C SER A 112 29.70 -1.14 4.86
N ILE A 113 28.99 -1.72 5.82
CA ILE A 113 27.76 -2.48 5.58
C ILE A 113 26.57 -1.60 5.95
N PRO A 114 25.78 -1.11 4.97
CA PRO A 114 24.58 -0.36 5.30
C PRO A 114 23.52 -1.31 5.84
N VAL A 115 22.96 -0.96 6.99
CA VAL A 115 21.89 -1.66 7.68
C VAL A 115 20.66 -0.77 7.77
N THR A 116 19.52 -1.34 7.45
CA THR A 116 18.21 -0.68 7.56
C THR A 116 17.28 -1.51 8.42
N VAL A 117 16.31 -0.85 9.07
CA VAL A 117 15.27 -1.52 9.85
C VAL A 117 13.92 -1.15 9.25
N THR A 118 13.11 -2.16 8.97
CA THR A 118 11.78 -2.00 8.38
C THR A 118 10.72 -2.38 9.40
N THR A 119 9.85 -1.44 9.74
CA THR A 119 8.64 -1.71 10.53
C THR A 119 7.69 -2.57 9.73
N VAL A 120 7.08 -3.57 10.37
CA VAL A 120 5.98 -4.37 9.82
C VAL A 120 4.75 -4.16 10.70
N SER A 121 3.64 -3.78 10.08
CA SER A 121 2.35 -3.65 10.76
C SER A 121 1.47 -4.89 10.53
N LYS A 122 0.44 -5.05 11.39
CA LYS A 122 -0.56 -6.12 11.26
C LYS A 122 -1.29 -6.12 9.91
N GLY A 123 -1.41 -4.96 9.27
CA GLY A 123 -2.02 -4.81 7.94
C GLY A 123 -1.09 -5.11 6.77
N GLY A 124 0.14 -5.59 7.01
CA GLY A 124 1.13 -5.85 5.96
C GLY A 124 1.85 -4.60 5.46
N TRP A 125 1.48 -3.41 5.92
CA TRP A 125 2.17 -2.17 5.59
C TRP A 125 3.54 -2.12 6.24
N THR A 126 4.52 -1.63 5.48
CA THR A 126 5.92 -1.54 5.91
C THR A 126 6.50 -0.15 5.69
N ARG A 127 7.49 0.20 6.51
CA ARG A 127 8.27 1.43 6.31
C ARG A 127 9.71 1.23 6.80
N THR A 128 10.66 1.58 5.94
CA THR A 128 12.09 1.41 6.19
C THR A 128 12.71 2.70 6.74
N SER A 129 13.61 2.55 7.70
CA SER A 129 14.41 3.63 8.28
C SER A 129 15.45 4.17 7.30
N ALA A 130 16.07 5.32 7.65
CA ALA A 130 17.35 5.68 7.08
C ALA A 130 18.41 4.60 7.40
N PRO A 131 19.40 4.36 6.51
CA PRO A 131 20.45 3.39 6.77
C PRO A 131 21.43 3.89 7.82
N VAL A 132 21.94 2.96 8.63
CA VAL A 132 23.13 3.15 9.45
C VAL A 132 24.26 2.30 8.88
N TRP A 133 25.49 2.80 8.94
CA TRP A 133 26.65 2.10 8.38
C TRP A 133 27.38 1.36 9.48
N VAL A 134 27.28 0.04 9.47
CA VAL A 134 28.06 -0.83 10.35
C VAL A 134 29.46 -0.90 9.76
N THR A 135 30.40 -0.22 10.43
CA THR A 135 31.81 -0.24 10.02
C THR A 135 32.67 -0.17 11.27
N THR A 136 33.87 -0.74 11.17
CA THR A 136 35.00 -0.55 12.08
C THR A 136 34.99 -1.30 13.42
N CYS A 137 35.95 -2.20 13.46
CA CYS A 137 36.87 -2.55 14.53
C CYS A 137 38.13 -3.16 13.82
#